data_AF-A0A963SIB6-F1
#
_entry.id   AF-A0A963SIB6-F1
#
_cell.length_a   1.000
_cell.length_b   1.000
_cell.length_c   1.000
_cell.angle_alpha   90.00
_cell.angle_beta   90.00
_cell.angle_gamma   90.00
#
_symmetry.space_group_name_H-M   'P 1'
#
loop_
_entity.id
_entity.type
_entity.pdbx_description
1 polymer ?
#
loop_
_entity_poly.entity_id
_entity_poly.type
_entity_poly.pdbx_seq_one_letter_code
_entity_poly.pdbx_strand_id
1 'polypeptide(L)' 'MFWQTVMFIASVYAAVQFFNASDTLEALRWGLPAGVLLILAAMLKLTLWPSLQANRVLRELKRVELQIARANMRG' A
#
# COMPACT_ATOMS: atom_id res chain seq x y z
N MET A 1 -3.00 3.58 -7.48
CA MET A 1 -4.41 3.86 -7.13
C MET A 1 -5.38 2.88 -7.77
N PHE A 2 -5.35 2.64 -9.09
CA PHE A 2 -6.22 1.65 -9.75
C PHE A 2 -6.26 0.26 -9.07
N TRP A 3 -5.11 -0.36 -8.84
CA TRP A 3 -5.03 -1.68 -8.19
C TRP A 3 -5.60 -1.72 -6.77
N GLN A 4 -5.50 -0.61 -6.05
CA GLN A 4 -6.02 -0.49 -4.69
C GLN A 4 -7.54 -0.45 -4.67
N THR A 5 -8.15 0.23 -5.65
CA THR A 5 -9.59 0.25 -5.86
C THR A 5 -10.10 -1.13 -6.26
N VAL A 6 -9.38 -1.85 -7.13
CA VAL A 6 -9.72 -3.22 -7.53
C VAL A 6 -9.69 -4.18 -6.32
N MET A 7 -8.65 -4.10 -5.48
CA MET A 7 -8.54 -4.90 -4.26
C MET A 7 -9.66 -4.59 -3.25
N PHE A 8 -10.07 -3.31 -3.14
CA PHE A 8 -11.18 -2.90 -2.28
C PHE A 8 -12.52 -3.48 -2.75
N ILE A 9 -12.82 -3.40 -4.05
CA ILE A 9 -14.04 -3.97 -4.63
C ILE A 9 -14.05 -5.50 -4.48
N ALA A 10 -12.92 -6.16 -4.72
CA ALA A 10 -12.79 -7.61 -4.53
C ALA A 10 -13.00 -8.03 -3.07
N SER A 11 -12.54 -7.22 -2.11
CA SER A 11 -12.74 -7.46 -0.68
C SER A 11 -14.20 -7.31 -0.26
N VAL A 12 -14.92 -6.31 -0.77
CA VAL A 12 -16.37 -6.14 -0.51
C VAL A 12 -17.17 -7.30 -1.10
N TYR A 13 -16.84 -7.73 -2.33
CA TYR A 13 -17.49 -8.89 -2.96
C TYR A 13 -17.27 -10.17 -2.15
N ALA A 14 -16.04 -10.43 -1.70
CA ALA A 14 -15.75 -11.60 -0.89
C ALA A 14 -16.42 -11.56 0.49
N ALA A 15 -16.58 -10.38 1.09
CA ALA A 15 -17.32 -10.19 2.34
C ALA A 15 -18.82 -10.49 2.16
N VAL A 16 -19.44 -10.04 1.06
CA VAL A 16 -20.84 -10.37 0.75
C VAL A 16 -21.02 -11.87 0.57
N GLN A 17 -20.08 -12.54 -0.13
CA GLN A 17 -20.13 -13.99 -0.32
C GLN A 17 -19.90 -14.77 0.99
N PHE A 18 -19.11 -14.23 1.92
CA PHE A 18 -18.90 -14.78 3.25
C PHE A 18 -20.17 -14.75 4.12
N PHE A 19 -20.90 -13.63 4.10
CA PHE A 19 -22.16 -13.51 4.87
C PHE A 19 -23.32 -14.29 4.26
N ASN A 20 -23.28 -14.59 2.96
CA ASN A 20 -24.29 -15.37 2.26
C ASN A 20 -23.98 -16.88 2.24
N ALA A 21 -22.86 -17.31 2.82
CA ALA A 21 -22.49 -18.71 2.91
C ALA A 21 -23.34 -19.41 4.00
N SER A 22 -24.14 -20.40 3.60
CA SER A 22 -24.98 -21.19 4.50
C SER A 22 -24.23 -22.30 5.24
N ASP A 23 -23.01 -22.61 4.80
CA ASP A 23 -22.18 -23.69 5.33
C ASP A 23 -20.79 -23.17 5.75
N THR A 24 -20.28 -23.65 6.88
CA THR A 24 -19.03 -23.19 7.50
C THR A 24 -17.83 -23.39 6.56
N LEU A 25 -17.86 -24.46 5.76
CA LEU A 25 -16.84 -24.77 4.76
C LEU A 25 -16.82 -23.74 3.62
N GLU A 26 -17.99 -23.26 3.21
CA GLU A 26 -18.11 -22.27 2.14
C GLU A 26 -17.73 -20.87 2.64
N ALA A 27 -18.08 -20.53 3.88
CA ALA A 27 -17.60 -19.32 4.55
C ALA A 27 -16.06 -19.30 4.62
N LEU A 28 -15.43 -20.42 5.00
CA LEU A 28 -13.97 -20.51 5.06
C LEU A 28 -13.31 -20.35 3.69
N ARG A 29 -13.92 -20.90 2.63
CA ARG A 29 -13.42 -20.83 1.25
C ARG A 29 -13.32 -19.40 0.72
N TRP A 30 -14.23 -18.51 1.14
CA TRP A 30 -14.23 -17.11 0.74
C TRP A 30 -13.57 -16.18 1.76
N GLY A 31 -13.59 -16.53 3.04
CA GLY A 31 -13.01 -15.74 4.13
C GLY A 31 -11.48 -15.74 4.15
N LEU A 32 -10.83 -16.89 3.89
CA LEU A 32 -9.37 -17.01 3.82
C LEU A 32 -8.74 -16.08 2.75
N PRO A 33 -9.16 -16.14 1.47
CA PRO A 33 -8.61 -15.24 0.46
C PRO A 33 -8.96 -13.78 0.73
N ALA A 34 -10.14 -13.47 1.26
CA ALA A 34 -10.50 -12.11 1.66
C ALA A 34 -9.54 -11.55 2.73
N GLY A 35 -9.26 -12.33 3.77
CA GLY A 35 -8.32 -11.97 4.83
C GLY A 35 -6.89 -11.78 4.32
N VAL A 36 -6.41 -12.69 3.47
CA VAL A 36 -5.08 -12.60 2.85
C VAL A 36 -4.94 -11.34 1.99
N LEU A 37 -5.94 -11.02 1.16
CA LEU A 37 -5.93 -9.79 0.36
C LEU A 37 -5.94 -8.53 1.23
N LEU A 38 -6.72 -8.52 2.32
CA LEU A 38 -6.74 -7.40 3.27
C LEU A 38 -5.39 -7.19 3.96
N ILE A 39 -4.76 -8.28 4.42
CA ILE A 39 -3.43 -8.25 5.05
C ILE A 39 -2.39 -7.74 4.06
N LEU A 40 -2.36 -8.25 2.83
CA LEU A 40 -1.43 -7.80 1.79
C LEU A 40 -1.63 -6.30 1.46
N ALA A 41 -2.87 -5.84 1.35
CA ALA A 41 -3.18 -4.44 1.12
C ALA A 41 -2.71 -3.54 2.28
N ALA A 42 -2.85 -4.00 3.53
CA ALA A 42 -2.35 -3.31 4.71
C ALA A 42 -0.81 -3.26 4.74
N MET A 43 -0.14 -4.38 4.47
CA MET A 43 1.32 -4.46 4.43
C MET A 43 1.92 -3.54 3.36
N LEU A 44 1.31 -3.44 2.17
CA LEU A 44 1.74 -2.52 1.13
C LEU A 44 1.65 -1.06 1.60
N LYS A 45 0.54 -0.66 2.24
CA LYS A 45 0.42 0.69 2.81
C LYS A 45 1.50 0.96 3.86
N LEU A 46 1.70 0.02 4.79
CA LEU A 46 2.62 0.20 5.90
C LEU A 46 4.10 0.21 5.48
N THR A 47 4.46 -0.46 4.37
CA THR A 47 5.85 -0.55 3.91
C THR A 47 6.20 0.45 2.82
N LEU A 48 5.31 0.68 1.83
CA LEU A 48 5.58 1.63 0.74
C LEU A 48 5.45 3.09 1.16
N TRP A 49 4.53 3.42 2.07
CA TRP A 49 4.36 4.81 2.48
C TRP A 49 5.60 5.42 3.15
N PRO A 50 6.19 4.79 4.20
CA PRO A 50 7.39 5.33 4.83
C PRO A 50 8.60 5.31 3.89
N SER A 51 8.75 4.29 3.04
CA SER A 51 9.85 4.24 2.07
C SER A 51 9.75 5.33 0.99
N LEU A 52 8.54 5.63 0.50
CA LEU A 52 8.31 6.77 -0.39
C LEU A 52 8.60 8.11 0.29
N GLN A 53 8.19 8.28 1.53
CA GLN A 53 8.45 9.50 2.30
C GLN A 53 9.96 9.67 2.55
N ALA A 54 10.66 8.62 2.95
CA ALA A 54 12.11 8.62 3.14
C ALA A 54 12.86 8.97 1.85
N ASN A 55 12.49 8.37 0.72
CA ASN A 55 13.09 8.67 -0.59
C ASN A 55 12.83 10.12 -1.03
N ARG A 56 11.64 10.66 -0.76
CA ARG A 56 11.33 12.07 -1.04
C ARG A 56 12.22 13.00 -0.22
N VAL A 57 12.35 12.75 1.08
CA VAL A 57 13.23 13.53 1.96
C VAL A 57 14.68 13.47 1.49
N LEU A 58 15.20 12.27 1.20
CA LEU A 58 16.58 12.09 0.74
C LEU A 58 16.86 12.84 -0.57
N ARG A 59 15.87 12.88 -1.49
CA ARG A 59 16.00 13.61 -2.75
C ARG A 59 16.05 15.12 -2.54
N GLU A 60 15.24 15.65 -1.64
CA GLU A 60 15.28 17.08 -1.32
C GLU A 60 16.58 17.45 -0.58
N LEU A 61 17.11 16.59 0.30
CA LEU A 61 18.41 16.79 0.93
C LEU A 61 19.54 16.86 -0.10
N LYS A 62 19.62 15.89 -1.01
CA LYS A 62 20.62 15.90 -2.11
C LYS A 62 20.50 17.14 -2.99
N ARG A 63 19.28 17.65 -3.21
CA ARG A 63 19.05 18.90 -3.95
C ARG A 63 19.62 20.10 -3.20
N VAL A 64 19.41 20.18 -1.89
CA VAL A 64 19.97 21.25 -1.04
C VAL A 64 21.50 21.18 -1.02
N GLU A 65 22.08 19.99 -0.84
CA GLU A 65 23.54 19.78 -0.92
C GLU A 65 24.12 20.28 -2.25
N LEU A 66 23.46 19.96 -3.37
CA LEU A 66 23.87 20.44 -4.70
C LEU A 66 23.77 21.97 -4.85
N GLN A 67 22.75 22.61 -4.26
CA GLN A 67 22.62 24.07 -4.29
C GLN A 67 23.73 24.74 -3.48
N ILE A 68 24.07 24.21 -2.31
CA ILE A 68 25.16 24.71 -1.47
C ILE A 68 26.51 24.54 -2.18
N ALA A 69 26.77 23.36 -2.77
CA ALA A 69 27.99 23.13 -3.53
C ALA A 69 28.14 24.12 -4.70
N ARG A 70 27.05 24.41 -5.42
CA ARG A 70 27.03 25.42 -6.49
C ARG A 70 27.23 26.84 -5.98
N ALA A 71 26.70 27.18 -4.81
CA ALA A 71 26.92 28.48 -4.18
C ALA A 71 28.39 28.64 -3.76
N ASN A 72 29.00 27.61 -3.16
CA ASN A 72 30.41 27.62 -2.77
C ASN A 72 31.36 27.69 -3.97
N MET A 73 31.02 27.11 -5.12
CA MET A 73 31.83 27.22 -6.34
C MET A 73 31.79 28.61 -7.01
N ARG A 74 30.89 29.52 -6.58
CA ARG A 74 30.71 30.85 -7.18
C ARG A 74 31.37 31.99 -6.39
N GLY A 75 31.91 31.72 -5.20
CA GLY A 75 32.68 32.67 -4.38
C GLY A 75 34.16 32.34 -4.40
#